data_AF-A0A8D0LB44-F1
#
_entry.id   AF-A0A8D0LB44-F1
#
_cell.length_a   1.000
_cell.length_b   1.000
_cell.length_c   1.000
_cell.angle_alpha   90.00
_cell.angle_beta   90.00
_cell.angle_gamma   90.00
#
_symmetry.space_group_name_H-M   'P 1'
#
loop_
_entity.id
_entity.type
_entity.pdbx_description
1 polymer ?
#
loop_
_entity_poly.entity_id
_entity_poly.type
_entity_poly.pdbx_seq_one_letter_code
_entity_poly.pdbx_strand_id
1 'polypeptide(L)'
;MNKGWLELESDPGLFTLLVEDFGVNGVQVEEIYDLQSKCQGPVYGFIFLFKWIEERRSRRKVSTLVDETSVIDDDIVNNMFFAHQLIPNSCATHALLSVLLNCSNVDLGLTLSRMKDFTKGFSPEGRGQRMKSGRTKPGESSWRGLAWPQQGNT
;
A
#
# COMPACT_ATOMS: atom_id res chain seq x y z
N MET A 1 9.57 11.85 -21.44
CA MET A 1 9.06 12.64 -20.30
C MET A 1 8.62 11.67 -19.22
N ASN A 2 9.26 11.71 -18.05
CA ASN A 2 9.24 10.66 -17.03
C ASN A 2 7.84 10.46 -16.43
N LYS A 3 7.14 9.40 -16.87
CA LYS A 3 5.90 8.89 -16.26
C LYS A 3 6.22 8.12 -14.98
N GLY A 4 6.78 8.81 -13.99
CA GLY A 4 7.22 8.23 -12.71
C GLY A 4 6.25 8.55 -11.57
N TRP A 5 6.21 7.68 -10.56
CA TRP A 5 5.59 8.03 -9.28
C TRP A 5 6.46 9.08 -8.59
N LEU A 6 5.83 10.10 -8.02
CA LEU A 6 6.52 11.12 -7.26
C LEU A 6 6.75 10.64 -5.83
N GLU A 7 7.83 11.13 -5.21
CA GLU A 7 8.04 10.94 -3.78
C GLU A 7 6.94 11.65 -3.01
N LEU A 8 6.32 10.94 -2.08
CA LEU A 8 5.30 11.49 -1.20
C LEU A 8 5.98 11.99 0.08
N GLU A 9 5.65 13.22 0.48
CA GLU A 9 6.07 13.74 1.78
C GLU A 9 5.38 12.96 2.90
N SER A 10 6.11 12.70 3.98
CA SER A 10 5.63 11.92 5.12
C SER A 10 4.77 12.77 6.06
N ASP A 11 3.68 13.31 5.54
CA ASP A 11 2.75 14.16 6.28
C ASP A 11 1.43 13.41 6.54
N PRO A 12 0.96 13.30 7.80
CA PRO A 12 -0.28 12.58 8.11
C PRO A 12 -1.52 13.20 7.44
N GLY A 13 -1.52 14.51 7.21
CA GLY A 13 -2.59 15.20 6.48
C GLY A 13 -2.64 14.79 5.02
N LEU A 14 -1.48 14.72 4.36
CA LEU A 14 -1.36 14.25 2.97
C LEU A 14 -1.80 12.80 2.81
N PHE A 15 -1.46 11.95 3.78
CA PHE A 15 -1.89 10.55 3.79
C PHE A 15 -3.41 10.45 4.00
N THR A 16 -4.00 11.29 4.85
CA THR A 16 -5.45 11.34 5.04
C THR A 16 -6.18 11.75 3.77
N LEU A 17 -5.71 12.81 3.09
CA LEU A 17 -6.25 13.23 1.79
C LEU A 17 -6.14 12.12 0.74
N LEU A 18 -5.04 11.37 0.74
CA LEU A 18 -4.87 10.24 -0.18
C LEU A 18 -5.88 9.11 0.08
N VAL A 19 -6.18 8.84 1.34
CA VAL A 19 -7.18 7.84 1.74
C VAL A 19 -8.58 8.28 1.28
N GLU A 20 -8.92 9.55 1.46
CA GLU A 20 -10.16 10.15 0.96
C GLU A 20 -10.25 10.09 -0.58
N ASP A 21 -9.16 10.39 -1.29
CA ASP A 21 -9.07 10.33 -2.76
C ASP A 21 -9.26 8.90 -3.30
N PHE A 22 -8.90 7.87 -2.51
CA PHE A 22 -9.20 6.47 -2.86
C PHE A 22 -10.69 6.12 -2.70
N GLY A 23 -11.47 7.01 -2.09
CA GLY A 23 -12.89 6.82 -1.80
C GLY A 23 -13.14 6.06 -0.50
N VAL A 24 -12.15 5.99 0.39
CA VAL A 24 -12.29 5.41 1.72
C VAL A 24 -12.83 6.46 2.67
N ASN A 25 -13.90 6.13 3.40
CA ASN A 25 -14.53 7.05 4.35
C ASN A 25 -14.30 6.61 5.79
N GLY A 26 -14.21 7.58 6.70
CA GLY A 26 -14.14 7.32 8.15
C GLY A 26 -12.79 6.79 8.63
N VAL A 27 -11.72 7.01 7.86
CA VAL A 27 -10.35 6.66 8.22
C VAL A 27 -9.49 7.91 8.12
N GLN A 28 -8.65 8.13 9.14
CA GLN A 28 -7.64 9.18 9.16
C GLN A 28 -6.28 8.59 9.48
N VAL A 29 -5.22 9.30 9.10
CA VAL A 29 -3.85 8.93 9.43
C VAL A 29 -3.32 9.89 10.49
N GLU A 30 -2.80 9.34 11.58
CA GLU A 30 -2.23 10.11 12.69
C GLU A 30 -0.77 9.70 12.88
N GLU A 31 0.09 10.69 13.10
CA GLU A 31 1.50 10.46 13.43
C GLU A 31 1.65 10.16 14.92
N ILE A 32 2.36 9.09 15.25
CA ILE A 32 2.62 8.69 16.64
C ILE A 32 4.00 9.20 17.06
N TYR A 33 4.02 10.20 17.94
CA TYR A 33 5.26 10.76 18.50
C TYR A 33 5.81 9.96 19.67
N ASP A 34 4.95 9.29 20.44
CA ASP A 34 5.33 8.48 21.60
C ASP A 34 4.65 7.11 21.54
N LEU A 35 5.45 6.05 21.58
CA LEU A 35 4.99 4.66 21.58
C LEU A 35 4.18 4.31 22.84
N GLN A 36 4.29 5.09 23.92
CA GLN A 36 3.53 4.91 25.16
C GLN A 36 2.18 5.64 25.13
N SER A 37 1.96 6.53 24.15
CA SER A 37 0.70 7.25 24.01
C SER A 37 -0.43 6.28 23.63
N LYS A 38 -1.62 6.50 24.18
CA LYS A 38 -2.80 5.72 23.83
C LYS A 38 -3.43 6.32 22.58
N CYS A 39 -3.63 5.51 21.54
CA CYS A 39 -4.36 5.94 20.35
C CYS A 39 -5.83 6.20 20.72
N GLN A 40 -6.38 7.32 20.25
CA GLN A 40 -7.79 7.67 20.48
C GLN A 40 -8.67 6.97 19.43
N GLY A 41 -9.30 5.86 19.82
CA GLY A 41 -10.25 5.13 18.97
C GLY A 41 -9.69 3.84 18.35
N PRO A 42 -10.40 3.25 17.36
CA PRO A 42 -9.99 2.02 16.73
C PRO A 42 -8.75 2.22 15.85
N VAL A 43 -7.74 1.37 16.04
CA VAL A 43 -6.52 1.37 15.23
C VAL A 43 -6.60 0.26 14.19
N TYR A 44 -6.53 0.62 12.91
CA TYR A 44 -6.61 -0.31 11.78
C TYR A 44 -5.26 -0.94 11.42
N GLY A 45 -4.17 -0.21 11.65
CA GLY A 45 -2.82 -0.68 11.37
C GLY A 45 -1.78 0.41 11.63
N PHE A 46 -0.50 0.04 11.52
CA PHE A 46 0.63 0.93 11.70
C PHE A 46 1.49 0.94 10.45
N ILE A 47 1.98 2.12 10.07
CA ILE A 47 2.92 2.30 8.97
C ILE A 47 4.23 2.82 9.56
N PHE A 48 5.30 2.05 9.37
CA PHE A 48 6.63 2.44 9.83
C PHE A 48 7.42 3.03 8.67
N LEU A 49 7.77 4.31 8.80
CA LEU A 49 8.68 4.97 7.88
C LEU A 49 10.09 5.00 8.48
N PHE A 50 11.06 4.51 7.74
CA PHE A 50 12.47 4.58 8.12
C PHE A 50 13.31 4.92 6.89
N LYS A 51 14.41 5.63 7.11
CA LYS A 51 15.39 5.88 6.05
C LYS A 51 15.93 4.54 5.56
N TRP A 52 15.80 4.29 4.26
CA TRP A 52 16.37 3.11 3.64
C TRP A 52 17.90 3.14 3.76
N ILE A 53 18.48 2.13 4.40
CA ILE A 53 19.93 1.97 4.58
C ILE A 53 20.34 0.67 3.90
N GLU A 54 21.00 0.77 2.76
CA GLU A 54 21.35 -0.37 1.90
C GLU A 54 22.23 -1.41 2.63
N GLU A 55 23.15 -0.92 3.48
CA GLU A 55 24.04 -1.74 4.32
C GLU A 55 23.30 -2.61 5.37
N ARG A 56 22.06 -2.28 5.74
CA ARG A 56 21.22 -3.15 6.58
C ARG A 56 20.64 -4.32 5.79
N ARG A 57 20.42 -4.17 4.48
CA ARG A 57 19.93 -5.25 3.61
C ARG A 57 21.03 -6.25 3.27
N SER A 58 22.26 -5.80 3.06
CA SER A 58 23.41 -6.69 2.84
C SER A 58 23.68 -7.60 4.04
N ARG A 59 23.52 -7.09 5.27
CA ARG A 59 23.58 -7.90 6.49
C ARG A 59 22.47 -8.96 6.58
N ARG A 60 21.24 -8.65 6.13
CA ARG A 60 20.15 -9.65 6.05
C ARG A 60 20.30 -10.64 4.89
N LYS A 61 21.06 -10.32 3.83
CA LYS A 61 21.39 -11.27 2.75
C LYS A 61 22.30 -12.42 3.19
N VAL A 62 22.84 -12.40 4.42
CA VAL A 62 23.67 -13.48 4.98
C VAL A 62 22.84 -14.55 5.71
N SER A 63 21.51 -14.43 5.75
CA SER A 63 20.64 -15.56 6.10
C SER A 63 19.84 -15.99 4.89
N THR A 64 20.37 -16.98 4.16
CA THR A 64 19.61 -17.85 3.25
C THR A 64 18.72 -18.84 4.03
N LEU A 65 18.42 -18.56 5.30
CA LEU A 65 17.29 -19.17 5.96
C LEU A 65 16.12 -18.28 5.60
N VAL A 66 15.28 -18.80 4.70
CA VAL A 66 13.85 -18.57 4.77
C VAL A 66 13.51 -18.76 6.25
N ASP A 67 13.42 -17.66 6.99
CA ASP A 67 13.26 -17.68 8.43
C ASP A 67 12.06 -18.60 8.69
N GLU A 68 12.15 -19.58 9.59
CA GLU A 68 11.07 -20.58 9.79
C GLU A 68 9.73 -19.93 10.20
N THR A 69 9.75 -18.62 10.44
CA THR A 69 8.62 -17.72 10.74
C THR A 69 7.99 -17.08 9.49
N SER A 70 8.55 -17.27 8.30
CA SER A 70 8.02 -16.70 7.06
C SER A 70 6.81 -17.51 6.56
N VAL A 71 5.75 -16.80 6.19
CA VAL A 71 4.52 -17.42 5.69
C VAL A 71 4.71 -17.74 4.21
N ILE A 72 4.90 -19.02 3.90
CA ILE A 72 5.03 -19.54 2.53
C ILE A 72 3.73 -20.21 2.08
N ASP A 73 2.80 -20.46 3.00
CA ASP A 73 1.53 -21.10 2.70
C ASP A 73 0.68 -20.23 1.78
N ASP A 74 0.47 -20.71 0.55
CA ASP A 74 -0.28 -20.04 -0.50
C ASP A 74 -1.72 -19.74 -0.08
N ASP A 75 -2.35 -20.57 0.77
CA ASP A 75 -3.72 -20.33 1.24
C ASP A 75 -3.77 -19.10 2.16
N ILE A 76 -2.76 -18.94 3.02
CA ILE A 76 -2.64 -17.78 3.91
C ILE A 76 -2.29 -16.52 3.11
N VAL A 77 -1.35 -16.63 2.17
CA VAL A 77 -0.94 -15.53 1.27
C VAL A 77 -2.07 -15.09 0.35
N ASN A 78 -2.95 -16.01 -0.05
CA ASN A 78 -4.14 -15.71 -0.85
C ASN A 78 -5.26 -15.09 -0.02
N ASN A 79 -5.33 -15.39 1.28
CA ASN A 79 -6.29 -14.78 2.18
C ASN A 79 -5.89 -13.34 2.59
N MET A 80 -4.59 -13.02 2.65
CA MET A 80 -4.10 -11.67 2.90
C MET A 80 -3.85 -10.88 1.61
N PHE A 81 -4.02 -9.56 1.66
CA PHE A 81 -3.51 -8.67 0.63
C PHE A 81 -2.03 -8.33 0.91
N PHE A 82 -1.14 -8.93 0.14
CA PHE A 82 0.28 -8.64 0.12
C PHE A 82 0.75 -8.44 -1.32
N ALA A 83 1.40 -7.32 -1.61
CA ALA A 83 1.91 -6.99 -2.94
C ALA A 83 3.39 -6.60 -2.86
N HIS A 84 4.18 -6.95 -3.87
CA HIS A 84 5.57 -6.50 -3.95
C HIS A 84 5.66 -5.07 -4.49
N GLN A 85 6.49 -4.24 -3.86
CA GLN A 85 6.79 -2.91 -4.37
C GLN A 85 7.72 -3.04 -5.59
N LEU A 86 7.14 -2.88 -6.79
CA LEU A 86 7.88 -2.93 -8.06
C LEU A 86 8.23 -1.55 -8.62
N ILE A 87 7.70 -0.49 -8.01
CA ILE A 87 7.82 0.88 -8.47
C ILE A 87 8.67 1.67 -7.46
N PRO A 88 9.68 2.42 -7.92
CA PRO A 88 10.36 3.38 -7.04
C PRO A 88 9.37 4.43 -6.57
N ASN A 89 9.58 4.96 -5.36
CA ASN A 89 8.83 6.07 -4.79
C ASN A 89 7.33 5.82 -4.52
N SER A 90 6.85 4.58 -4.66
CA SER A 90 5.45 4.23 -4.36
C SER A 90 5.22 3.68 -2.95
N CYS A 91 6.23 3.75 -2.06
CA CYS A 91 6.20 3.06 -0.76
C CYS A 91 5.04 3.51 0.13
N ALA A 92 4.75 4.82 0.17
CA ALA A 92 3.68 5.37 0.99
C ALA A 92 2.31 4.82 0.59
N THR A 93 1.94 4.94 -0.70
CA THR A 93 0.69 4.38 -1.24
C THR A 93 0.63 2.86 -1.06
N HIS A 94 1.75 2.17 -1.29
CA HIS A 94 1.81 0.72 -1.14
C HIS A 94 1.57 0.28 0.31
N ALA A 95 2.13 1.00 1.28
CA ALA A 95 1.92 0.75 2.71
C ALA A 95 0.47 1.03 3.13
N LEU A 96 -0.10 2.16 2.69
CA LEU A 96 -1.51 2.50 2.95
C LEU A 96 -2.47 1.44 2.42
N LEU A 97 -2.31 1.05 1.15
CA LEU A 97 -3.14 0.02 0.53
C LEU A 97 -2.99 -1.33 1.23
N SER A 98 -1.78 -1.67 1.68
CA SER A 98 -1.53 -2.91 2.42
C SER A 98 -2.28 -2.95 3.75
N VAL A 99 -2.41 -1.82 4.45
CA VAL A 99 -3.23 -1.75 5.67
C VAL A 99 -4.71 -1.85 5.30
N LEU A 100 -5.20 -0.92 4.47
CA LEU A 100 -6.63 -0.79 4.14
C LEU A 100 -7.22 -2.09 3.61
N LEU A 101 -6.57 -2.74 2.65
CA LEU A 101 -7.11 -3.93 1.98
C LEU A 101 -7.13 -5.17 2.89
N ASN A 102 -6.39 -5.16 4.00
CA ASN A 102 -6.45 -6.21 5.01
C ASN A 102 -7.45 -5.91 6.15
N CYS A 103 -8.02 -4.72 6.20
CA CYS A 103 -9.08 -4.38 7.16
C CYS A 103 -10.45 -4.83 6.63
N SER A 104 -11.24 -5.48 7.49
CA SER A 104 -12.62 -5.89 7.18
C SER A 104 -13.67 -4.91 7.70
N ASN A 105 -13.28 -4.03 8.62
CA ASN A 105 -14.12 -3.08 9.34
C ASN A 105 -14.03 -1.64 8.78
N VAL A 106 -13.51 -1.48 7.57
CA VAL A 106 -13.35 -0.18 6.88
C VAL A 106 -14.18 -0.18 5.60
N ASP A 107 -14.89 0.92 5.34
CA ASP A 107 -15.53 1.14 4.05
C ASP A 107 -14.49 1.55 3.01
N LEU A 108 -14.03 0.58 2.23
CA LEU A 108 -13.01 0.74 1.19
C LEU A 108 -13.50 1.54 -0.02
N GLY A 109 -14.81 1.78 -0.14
CA GLY A 109 -15.41 2.35 -1.33
C GLY A 109 -15.35 1.41 -2.54
N LEU A 110 -15.93 1.87 -3.65
CA LEU A 110 -16.12 1.07 -4.86
C LEU A 110 -14.80 0.73 -5.55
N THR A 111 -13.86 1.67 -5.54
CA THR A 111 -12.56 1.56 -6.20
C THR A 111 -11.74 0.45 -5.51
N LEU A 112 -11.34 0.63 -4.25
CA LEU A 112 -10.48 -0.35 -3.58
C LEU A 112 -11.12 -1.74 -3.46
N SER A 113 -12.44 -1.82 -3.25
CA SER A 113 -13.16 -3.10 -3.20
C SER A 113 -13.04 -3.87 -4.53
N ARG A 114 -13.30 -3.20 -5.66
CA ARG A 114 -13.14 -3.81 -7.00
C ARG A 114 -11.68 -4.22 -7.26
N MET A 115 -10.71 -3.45 -6.76
CA MET A 115 -9.30 -3.80 -6.91
C MET A 115 -8.95 -5.05 -6.09
N LYS A 116 -9.44 -5.13 -4.85
CA LYS A 116 -9.25 -6.28 -3.96
C LYS A 116 -9.81 -7.55 -4.60
N ASP A 117 -11.03 -7.49 -5.10
CA ASP A 117 -11.67 -8.62 -5.77
C ASP A 117 -10.94 -9.01 -7.05
N PHE A 118 -10.50 -8.03 -7.84
CA PHE A 118 -9.75 -8.28 -9.06
C PHE A 118 -8.39 -8.95 -8.81
N THR A 119 -7.71 -8.57 -7.73
CA THR A 119 -6.37 -9.06 -7.38
C THR A 119 -6.39 -10.32 -6.51
N LYS A 120 -7.58 -10.85 -6.21
CA LYS A 120 -7.77 -12.10 -5.47
C LYS A 120 -7.17 -13.28 -6.25
N GLY A 121 -6.34 -14.08 -5.58
CA GLY A 121 -5.63 -15.21 -6.19
C GLY A 121 -4.42 -14.86 -7.04
N PHE A 122 -4.03 -13.57 -7.13
CA PHE A 122 -2.78 -13.18 -7.79
C PHE A 122 -1.61 -13.38 -6.83
N SER A 123 -0.45 -13.77 -7.37
CA SER A 123 0.80 -13.77 -6.61
C SER A 123 1.17 -12.35 -6.14
N PRO A 124 1.96 -12.20 -5.06
CA PRO A 124 2.37 -10.88 -4.57
C PRO A 124 3.03 -10.00 -5.64
N GLU A 125 3.80 -10.60 -6.54
CA GLU A 125 4.37 -9.90 -7.68
C GLU A 125 3.31 -9.45 -8.68
N GLY A 126 2.35 -10.32 -9.03
CA GLY A 126 1.24 -10.00 -9.91
C GLY A 126 0.38 -8.85 -9.38
N ARG A 127 0.14 -8.80 -8.06
CA ARG A 127 -0.56 -7.69 -7.40
C ARG A 127 0.20 -6.36 -7.55
N GLY A 128 1.52 -6.39 -7.34
CA GLY A 128 2.40 -5.23 -7.53
C GLY A 128 2.42 -4.72 -8.98
N GLN A 129 2.48 -5.62 -9.96
CA GLN A 129 2.42 -5.25 -11.38
C GLN A 129 1.09 -4.61 -11.75
N ARG A 130 -0.01 -5.12 -11.20
CA ARG A 130 -1.33 -4.55 -11.48
C ARG A 130 -1.47 -3.15 -10.93
N MET A 131 -0.99 -2.92 -9.71
CA MET A 131 -0.95 -1.59 -9.09
C MET A 131 -0.12 -0.59 -9.92
N LYS A 132 1.02 -1.03 -10.48
CA LYS A 132 1.83 -0.23 -11.40
C LYS A 132 1.11 0.16 -12.67
N SER A 133 0.41 -0.80 -13.27
CA SER A 133 -0.14 -0.60 -14.61
C SER A 133 -1.31 0.36 -14.65
N GLY A 134 -2.08 0.50 -13.57
CA GLY A 134 -3.29 1.33 -13.51
C GLY A 134 -4.33 1.03 -14.60
N ARG A 135 -4.17 -0.06 -15.37
CA ARG A 135 -5.01 -0.38 -16.53
C ARG A 135 -6.19 -1.24 -16.09
N THR A 136 -7.39 -0.68 -16.19
CA THR A 136 -8.65 -1.42 -16.30
C THR A 136 -8.80 -2.01 -17.71
N LYS A 137 -9.71 -2.99 -17.86
CA LYS A 137 -10.25 -3.38 -19.17
C LYS A 137 -10.89 -2.14 -19.86
N PRO A 138 -10.97 -2.10 -21.20
CA PRO A 138 -11.73 -1.06 -21.89
C PRO A 138 -13.19 -1.09 -21.41
N GLY A 139 -13.67 -0.02 -20.77
CA GLY A 139 -15.06 0.11 -20.29
C GLY A 139 -15.25 0.29 -18.78
N GLU A 140 -14.20 0.20 -17.95
CA GLU A 140 -14.28 0.48 -16.50
C GLU A 140 -13.52 1.76 -16.12
N SER A 141 -14.11 2.54 -15.20
CA SER A 141 -13.54 3.74 -14.59
C SER A 141 -12.08 3.51 -14.19
N SER A 142 -11.18 4.29 -14.80
CA SER A 142 -9.74 4.13 -14.73
C SER A 142 -9.21 4.11 -13.29
N TRP A 143 -8.34 3.17 -12.94
CA TRP A 143 -7.56 3.14 -11.67
C TRP A 143 -6.55 4.29 -11.53
N ARG A 144 -6.69 5.36 -12.33
CA ARG A 144 -5.76 6.50 -12.36
C ARG A 144 -5.70 7.24 -11.03
N GLY A 145 -6.74 7.16 -10.20
CA GLY A 145 -6.76 7.75 -8.85
C GLY A 145 -5.89 7.03 -7.82
N LEU A 146 -5.44 5.79 -8.09
CA LEU A 146 -4.51 5.08 -7.20
C LEU A 146 -3.05 5.48 -7.41
N ALA A 147 -2.74 6.02 -8.59
CA ALA A 147 -1.47 6.68 -8.83
C ALA A 147 -1.60 8.11 -8.29
N TRP A 148 -0.87 8.44 -7.23
CA TRP A 148 -0.71 9.82 -6.75
C TRP A 148 -0.46 10.77 -7.93
N PRO A 149 -1.01 12.00 -7.95
CA PRO A 149 -1.18 12.78 -9.17
C PRO A 149 0.13 12.92 -9.94
N GLN A 150 0.12 12.42 -11.18
CA GLN A 150 1.03 12.96 -12.19
C GLN A 150 0.62 14.43 -12.34
N GLN A 151 1.54 15.38 -12.13
CA GLN A 151 1.25 16.78 -12.40
C GLN A 151 0.52 16.91 -13.73
N GLY A 152 -0.63 17.60 -13.69
CA GLY A 152 -1.38 17.95 -14.87
C GLY A 152 -0.48 18.69 -15.86
N ASN A 153 -0.51 18.25 -17.10
CA ASN A 153 0.05 19.00 -18.22
C ASN A 153 -0.63 20.38 -18.24
N THR A 154 0.15 21.43 -18.03
CA THR A 154 0.12 22.57 -18.97
C THR A 154 1.24 22.36 -19.97
#